data_AF-A0A9D3W4M5-F1
#
_entry.id   AF-A0A9D3W4M5-F1
#
_cell.length_a   1.000
_cell.length_b   1.000
_cell.length_c   1.000
_cell.angle_alpha   90.00
_cell.angle_beta   90.00
_cell.angle_gamma   90.00
#
_symmetry.space_group_name_H-M   'P 1'
#
loop_
_entity.id
_entity.type
_entity.pdbx_description
1 polymer ?
#
loop_
_entity_poly.entity_id
_entity_poly.type
_entity_poly.pdbx_seq_one_letter_code
_entity_poly.pdbx_strand_id
1 'polypeptide(L)'
;MQYPEIQAAVYALRNTRGLPWPNDHKRKKDEDILDWLQEMFGFQIQAAVYALRNTRGLPWPNDYKRKKDEDILDWLQEMFGFQKDNVANQREHLILLLANVHIRRFPKPD
;
A
#
# COMPACT_ATOMS: atom_id res chain seq x y z
N MET A 1 -6.69 6.31 -22.62
CA MET A 1 -6.46 5.84 -21.24
C MET A 1 -6.80 4.36 -21.24
N GLN A 2 -5.79 3.51 -21.24
CA GLN A 2 -5.88 2.06 -21.49
C GLN A 2 -5.83 1.37 -20.11
N TYR A 3 -6.56 0.27 -19.90
CA TYR A 3 -6.63 -0.54 -18.65
C TYR A 3 -7.64 -0.09 -17.57
N PRO A 4 -8.96 -0.14 -17.87
CA PRO A 4 -10.04 0.06 -16.89
C PRO A 4 -10.00 -0.89 -15.69
N GLU A 5 -9.43 -2.08 -15.84
CA GLU A 5 -9.23 -3.08 -14.78
C GLU A 5 -8.34 -2.53 -13.67
N ILE A 6 -7.31 -1.77 -14.04
CA ILE A 6 -6.38 -1.22 -13.06
C ILE A 6 -6.96 0.00 -12.36
N GLN A 7 -7.84 0.76 -13.04
CA GLN A 7 -8.61 1.79 -12.38
C GLN A 7 -9.59 1.19 -11.36
N ALA A 8 -10.23 0.07 -11.69
CA ALA A 8 -11.09 -0.66 -10.77
C ALA A 8 -10.32 -1.21 -9.56
N ALA A 9 -9.13 -1.78 -9.77
CA ALA A 9 -8.27 -2.27 -8.70
C ALA A 9 -7.80 -1.14 -7.76
N VAL A 10 -7.34 -0.01 -8.32
CA VAL A 10 -6.94 1.17 -7.52
C VAL A 10 -8.14 1.75 -6.75
N TYR A 11 -9.32 1.78 -7.37
CA TYR A 11 -10.53 2.22 -6.71
C TYR A 11 -10.95 1.27 -5.57
N ALA A 12 -10.80 -0.04 -5.77
CA ALA A 12 -11.07 -1.05 -4.75
C ALA A 12 -10.10 -0.93 -3.55
N LEU A 13 -8.81 -0.69 -3.80
CA LEU A 13 -7.81 -0.47 -2.74
C LEU A 13 -8.06 0.82 -1.94
N ARG A 14 -8.68 1.83 -2.56
CA ARG A 14 -9.12 3.06 -1.88
C ARG A 14 -10.48 2.95 -1.21
N ASN A 15 -11.22 1.88 -1.48
CA ASN A 15 -12.55 1.70 -0.92
C ASN A 15 -12.47 1.05 0.46
N THR A 16 -12.44 1.88 1.49
CA THR A 16 -12.43 1.44 2.90
C THR A 16 -13.83 1.36 3.53
N ARG A 17 -14.90 1.42 2.70
CA ARG A 17 -16.27 1.21 3.18
C ARG A 17 -16.47 -0.26 3.55
N GLY A 18 -16.93 -0.51 4.77
CA GLY A 18 -17.22 -1.86 5.28
C GLY A 18 -16.04 -2.58 5.92
N LEU A 19 -14.82 -2.02 5.90
CA LEU A 19 -13.70 -2.58 6.66
C LEU A 19 -13.96 -2.48 8.18
N PRO A 20 -13.56 -3.49 8.98
CA PRO A 20 -13.71 -3.45 10.44
C PRO A 20 -12.57 -2.61 11.05
N TRP A 21 -12.90 -1.39 11.47
CA TRP A 21 -11.94 -0.52 12.15
C TRP A 21 -12.00 -0.73 13.67
N PRO A 22 -10.91 -0.43 14.40
CA PRO A 22 -10.95 -0.34 15.86
C PRO A 22 -12.03 0.64 16.32
N ASN A 23 -12.71 0.34 17.43
CA ASN A 23 -13.84 1.11 17.92
C ASN A 23 -13.49 2.57 18.29
N ASP A 24 -12.24 2.82 18.62
CA ASP A 24 -11.66 4.12 18.97
C ASP A 24 -11.02 4.85 17.77
N HIS A 25 -10.97 4.22 16.59
CA HIS A 25 -10.41 4.83 15.39
C HIS A 25 -11.26 6.01 14.90
N LYS A 26 -10.63 7.18 14.82
CA LYS A 26 -11.24 8.37 14.22
C LYS A 26 -10.93 8.39 12.72
N ARG A 27 -11.92 7.99 11.93
CA ARG A 27 -11.87 8.03 10.45
C ARG A 27 -11.39 9.40 9.96
N LYS A 28 -10.37 9.39 9.10
CA LYS A 28 -9.90 10.57 8.36
C LYS A 28 -10.44 10.55 6.94
N LYS A 29 -10.46 11.72 6.31
CA LYS A 29 -10.78 11.83 4.89
C LYS A 29 -9.63 11.23 4.08
N ASP A 30 -9.98 10.44 3.07
CA ASP A 30 -9.04 9.78 2.14
C ASP A 30 -8.25 8.59 2.74
N GLU A 31 -8.73 7.96 3.81
CA GLU A 31 -8.13 6.71 4.32
C GLU A 31 -8.30 5.55 3.34
N ASP A 32 -7.19 4.86 3.06
CA ASP A 32 -7.11 3.70 2.17
C ASP A 32 -6.84 2.39 2.94
N ILE A 33 -6.74 1.28 2.21
CA ILE A 33 -6.48 -0.03 2.82
C ILE A 33 -5.15 -0.06 3.58
N LEU A 34 -4.17 0.78 3.24
CA LEU A 34 -2.89 0.85 3.94
C LEU A 34 -3.03 1.55 5.30
N ASP A 35 -3.89 2.57 5.40
CA ASP A 35 -4.23 3.18 6.69
C ASP A 35 -4.97 2.18 7.59
N TRP A 36 -5.86 1.37 7.01
CA TRP A 36 -6.53 0.29 7.74
C TRP A 36 -5.55 -0.78 8.24
N LEU A 37 -4.63 -1.23 7.38
CA LEU A 37 -3.58 -2.16 7.77
C LEU A 37 -2.71 -1.55 8.89
N GLN A 38 -2.38 -0.27 8.81
CA GLN A 38 -1.57 0.39 9.83
C GLN A 38 -2.27 0.38 11.20
N GLU A 39 -3.55 0.73 11.26
CA GLU A 39 -4.32 0.75 12.52
C GLU A 39 -4.56 -0.65 13.09
N MET A 40 -4.73 -1.67 12.23
CA MET A 40 -4.99 -3.03 12.68
C MET A 40 -3.74 -3.80 13.11
N PHE A 41 -2.57 -3.49 12.55
CA PHE A 41 -1.38 -4.36 12.64
C PHE A 41 -0.15 -3.71 13.31
N GLY A 42 -0.20 -2.42 13.66
CA GLY A 42 0.75 -1.78 14.58
C GLY A 42 2.13 -1.36 14.00
N PHE A 43 3.12 -1.17 14.89
CA PHE A 43 4.39 -0.47 14.59
C PHE A 43 5.27 -1.12 13.51
N GLN A 44 5.21 -2.45 13.36
CA GLN A 44 6.04 -3.17 12.40
C GLN A 44 5.55 -2.96 10.97
N ILE A 45 4.23 -2.97 10.80
CA ILE A 45 3.58 -2.61 9.53
C ILE A 45 3.79 -1.12 9.26
N GLN A 46 3.68 -0.27 10.28
CA GLN A 46 3.96 1.16 10.17
C GLN A 46 5.37 1.42 9.63
N ALA A 47 6.41 0.77 10.18
CA ALA A 47 7.78 0.95 9.71
C ALA A 47 7.97 0.49 8.25
N ALA A 48 7.40 -0.65 7.88
CA ALA A 48 7.47 -1.16 6.50
C ALA A 48 6.73 -0.26 5.51
N VAL A 49 5.49 0.15 5.84
CA VAL A 49 4.67 1.04 5.00
C VAL A 49 5.31 2.41 4.87
N TYR A 50 5.84 2.97 5.97
CA TYR A 50 6.51 4.27 5.94
C TYR A 50 7.80 4.24 5.12
N ALA A 51 8.56 3.14 5.20
CA ALA A 51 9.74 2.93 4.36
C ALA A 51 9.37 2.83 2.88
N LEU A 52 8.31 2.10 2.53
CA LEU A 52 7.83 1.99 1.14
C LEU A 52 7.36 3.35 0.61
N ARG A 53 6.59 4.11 1.39
CA ARG A 53 6.07 5.44 1.01
C ARG A 53 7.14 6.54 1.00
N ASN A 54 8.31 6.32 1.58
CA ASN A 54 9.36 7.34 1.62
C ASN A 54 10.13 7.43 0.29
N THR A 55 9.51 8.08 -0.69
CA THR A 55 10.09 8.36 -2.00
C THR A 55 10.66 9.78 -2.12
N ARG A 56 10.92 10.44 -0.98
CA ARG A 56 11.53 11.78 -0.95
C ARG A 56 13.00 11.68 -1.33
N GLY A 57 13.47 12.58 -2.20
CA GLY A 57 14.86 12.64 -2.64
C GLY A 57 15.25 11.60 -3.70
N LEU A 58 14.35 10.70 -4.10
CA LEU A 58 14.62 9.80 -5.22
C LEU A 58 14.65 10.58 -6.55
N PRO A 59 15.56 10.23 -7.48
CA PRO A 59 15.59 10.83 -8.81
C PRO A 59 14.44 10.25 -9.63
N TRP A 60 13.48 11.09 -9.99
CA TRP A 60 12.40 10.72 -10.90
C TRP A 60 12.75 11.17 -12.33
N PRO A 61 12.20 10.50 -13.37
CA PRO A 61 12.36 10.96 -14.75
C PRO A 61 11.87 12.41 -14.90
N ASN A 62 12.56 13.22 -15.70
CA ASN A 62 12.33 14.67 -15.79
C ASN A 62 10.88 15.06 -16.14
N ASP A 63 10.19 14.24 -16.93
CA ASP A 63 8.81 14.49 -17.36
C ASP A 63 7.76 13.79 -16.48
N TYR A 64 8.20 13.11 -15.41
CA TYR A 64 7.31 12.33 -14.56
C TYR A 64 6.51 13.21 -13.60
N LYS A 65 5.19 13.20 -13.78
CA LYS A 65 4.26 13.85 -12.84
C LYS A 65 3.97 12.93 -11.67
N ARG A 66 4.75 13.09 -10.60
CA ARG A 66 4.56 12.38 -9.35
C ARG A 66 3.13 12.53 -8.83
N LYS A 67 2.52 11.40 -8.47
CA LYS A 67 1.28 11.36 -7.69
C LYS A 67 1.62 11.38 -6.21
N LYS A 68 0.67 11.87 -5.41
CA LYS A 68 0.82 12.03 -3.95
C LYS A 68 1.06 10.70 -3.23
N ASP A 69 0.58 9.60 -3.80
CA ASP A 69 0.49 8.29 -3.15
C ASP A 69 1.46 7.27 -3.77
N GLU A 70 2.42 7.74 -4.57
CA GLU A 70 3.43 6.87 -5.21
C GLU A 70 4.55 6.49 -4.25
N ASP A 71 4.86 5.20 -4.27
CA ASP A 71 5.80 4.57 -3.37
C ASP A 71 7.03 4.02 -4.11
N ILE A 72 7.92 3.35 -3.37
CA ILE A 72 9.17 2.85 -3.92
C ILE A 72 8.97 1.86 -5.08
N LEU A 73 7.86 1.11 -5.11
CA LEU A 73 7.58 0.16 -6.18
C LEU A 73 7.13 0.89 -7.44
N ASP A 74 6.39 1.98 -7.30
CA ASP A 74 6.03 2.86 -8.43
C ASP A 74 7.28 3.58 -8.96
N TRP A 75 8.19 4.00 -8.08
CA TRP A 75 9.48 4.55 -8.50
C TRP A 75 10.32 3.55 -9.29
N LEU A 76 10.44 2.31 -8.80
CA LEU A 76 11.12 1.23 -9.53
C LEU A 76 10.46 0.97 -10.88
N GLN A 77 9.13 1.01 -10.93
CA GLN A 77 8.39 0.85 -12.18
C GLN A 77 8.82 1.86 -13.23
N GLU A 78 8.83 3.14 -12.87
CA GLU A 78 9.11 4.23 -13.80
C GLU A 78 10.59 4.30 -14.19
N MET A 79 11.51 3.98 -13.27
CA MET A 79 12.94 4.03 -13.54
C MET A 79 13.44 2.88 -14.41
N PHE A 80 12.85 1.70 -14.26
CA PHE A 80 13.34 0.47 -14.91
C PHE A 80 12.37 -0.10 -15.94
N GLY A 81 11.19 0.51 -16.11
CA GLY A 81 10.18 0.07 -17.06
C GLY A 81 9.53 -1.26 -16.69
N PHE A 82 9.40 -1.58 -15.40
CA PHE A 82 8.69 -2.79 -14.99
C PHE A 82 7.23 -2.76 -15.46
N GLN A 83 6.72 -3.92 -15.86
CA GLN A 83 5.30 -4.05 -16.18
C GLN A 83 4.46 -3.80 -14.93
N LYS A 84 3.35 -3.09 -15.11
CA LYS A 84 2.47 -2.69 -14.01
C LYS A 84 1.94 -3.87 -13.20
N ASP A 85 1.63 -4.97 -13.87
CA ASP A 85 1.11 -6.18 -13.22
C ASP A 85 2.19 -6.87 -12.36
N ASN A 86 3.46 -6.81 -12.78
CA ASN A 86 4.56 -7.34 -11.96
C ASN A 86 4.73 -6.52 -10.67
N VAL A 87 4.59 -5.20 -10.78
CA VAL A 87 4.65 -4.29 -9.62
C VAL A 87 3.48 -4.54 -8.68
N ALA A 88 2.27 -4.72 -9.22
CA ALA A 88 1.09 -5.07 -8.44
C ALA A 88 1.25 -6.42 -7.72
N ASN A 89 1.72 -7.46 -8.42
CA ASN A 89 1.99 -8.77 -7.83
C ASN A 89 3.04 -8.68 -6.71
N GLN A 90 4.10 -7.90 -6.90
CA GLN A 90 5.13 -7.75 -5.88
C GLN A 90 4.60 -7.01 -4.63
N ARG A 91 3.73 -6.02 -4.84
CA ARG A 91 3.05 -5.29 -3.77
C ARG A 91 2.14 -6.21 -2.97
N GLU A 92 1.35 -7.04 -3.64
CA GLU A 92 0.49 -8.04 -2.99
C GLU A 92 1.32 -9.07 -2.20
N HIS A 93 2.40 -9.57 -2.79
CA HIS A 93 3.31 -10.49 -2.12
C HIS A 93 3.90 -9.91 -0.82
N LEU A 94 4.26 -8.62 -0.84
CA LEU A 94 4.72 -7.89 0.35
C LEU A 94 3.64 -7.82 1.45
N ILE A 95 2.39 -7.53 1.07
CA ILE A 95 1.25 -7.49 2.01
C ILE A 95 1.04 -8.87 2.64
N LEU A 96 1.08 -9.95 1.84
CA LEU A 96 0.93 -11.33 2.34
C LEU A 96 2.05 -11.73 3.29
N LEU A 97 3.30 -11.38 3.01
CA LEU A 97 4.43 -11.63 3.90
C LEU A 97 4.26 -10.91 5.25
N LEU A 98 3.87 -9.64 5.20
CA LEU A 98 3.62 -8.84 6.39
C LEU A 98 2.47 -9.41 7.24
N ALA A 99 1.37 -9.81 6.59
CA ALA A 99 0.26 -10.49 7.26
C ALA A 99 0.69 -11.82 7.91
N ASN A 100 1.48 -12.63 7.19
CA ASN A 100 2.00 -13.90 7.70
C ASN A 100 2.91 -13.72 8.92
N VAL A 101 3.78 -12.71 8.92
CA VAL A 101 4.62 -12.38 10.07
C VAL A 101 3.76 -11.96 11.27
N HIS A 102 2.71 -11.16 11.04
CA HIS A 102 1.81 -10.72 12.11
C HIS A 102 1.07 -11.90 12.75
N ILE A 103 0.45 -12.77 11.96
CA ILE A 103 -0.28 -13.96 12.46
C ILE A 103 0.62 -14.84 13.33
N ARG A 104 1.89 -15.02 12.93
CA ARG A 104 2.86 -15.80 13.71
C ARG A 104 3.26 -15.13 15.02
N ARG A 105 3.32 -13.80 15.05
CA ARG A 105 3.76 -13.03 16.21
C ARG A 105 2.63 -12.77 17.21
N PHE A 106 1.40 -12.70 16.73
CA PHE A 106 0.19 -12.49 17.52
C PHE A 106 -0.83 -13.59 17.20
N PRO A 107 -0.58 -14.84 17.65
CA PRO A 107 -1.56 -15.90 17.50
C PRO A 107 -2.85 -15.51 18.23
N LYS A 108 -4.00 -15.79 17.63
CA LYS A 108 -5.29 -15.54 18.29
C LYS A 108 -5.35 -16.40 19.56
N PRO A 109 -5.77 -15.84 20.71
CA PRO A 109 -6.09 -16.65 21.87
C PRO A 109 -7.27 -17.57 21.52
N ASP A 110 -7.22 -18.81 22.01
CA ASP A 110 -8.28 -19.81 21.88
C ASP A 110 -9.61 -19.34 22.50
#